data_AF-A0A358XQ41-F1
#
_entry.id   AF-A0A358XQ41-F1
#
_cell.length_a   1.000
_cell.length_b   1.000
_cell.length_c   1.000
_cell.angle_alpha   90.00
_cell.angle_beta   90.00
_cell.angle_gamma   90.00
#
_symmetry.space_group_name_H-M   'P 1'
#
loop_
_entity.id
_entity.type
_entity.pdbx_description
1 polymer ?
#
loop_
_entity_poly.entity_id
_entity_poly.type
_entity_poly.pdbx_seq_one_letter_code
_entity_poly.pdbx_strand_id
1 'polypeptide(L)'
;LPVTALDHDGTAKYSLDQSFPLLSYSKQAYLRNCVDEAIENKLDYRTLYETDNAGDLKELVLQGLGVAWLPKLLVEREIQENKLKVLDGKQYYLFQDV
;
A
#
# COMPACT_ATOMS: atom_id res chain seq x y z
N LEU A 1 2.82 1.27 5.93
CA LEU A 1 2.26 -0.11 5.96
C LEU A 1 1.70 -0.44 4.59
N PRO A 2 1.98 -1.63 4.03
CA PRO A 2 1.33 -2.09 2.80
C PRO A 2 -0.14 -2.40 3.07
N VAL A 3 -1.03 -1.76 2.32
CA VAL A 3 -2.48 -1.94 2.47
C VAL A 3 -3.16 -2.18 1.13
N THR A 4 -4.26 -2.92 1.17
CA THR A 4 -5.10 -3.20 0.02
C THR A 4 -6.59 -3.20 0.41
N ALA A 5 -7.48 -3.05 -0.56
CA ALA A 5 -8.91 -3.30 -0.36
C ALA A 5 -9.19 -4.76 -0.04
N LEU A 6 -10.35 -5.01 0.57
CA LEU A 6 -10.89 -6.35 0.71
C LEU A 6 -11.65 -6.75 -0.57
N ASP A 7 -11.63 -8.04 -0.88
CA ASP A 7 -12.53 -8.64 -1.87
C ASP A 7 -13.92 -8.88 -1.26
N HIS A 8 -14.89 -9.31 -2.07
CA HIS A 8 -16.26 -9.57 -1.62
C HIS A 8 -16.34 -10.63 -0.51
N ASP A 9 -15.38 -11.55 -0.47
CA ASP A 9 -15.25 -12.59 0.56
C ASP A 9 -14.52 -12.10 1.84
N GLY A 10 -14.14 -10.82 1.92
CA GLY A 10 -13.41 -10.25 3.07
C GLY A 10 -11.92 -10.62 3.12
N THR A 11 -11.40 -11.27 2.08
CA THR A 11 -9.98 -11.55 1.90
C THR A 11 -9.25 -10.33 1.35
N ALA A 12 -7.92 -10.28 1.47
CA ALA A 12 -7.15 -9.22 0.82
C ALA A 12 -7.29 -9.38 -0.72
N LYS A 13 -7.59 -8.29 -1.43
CA LYS A 13 -7.78 -8.33 -2.89
C LYS A 13 -6.48 -8.62 -3.64
N TYR A 14 -5.35 -8.14 -3.11
CA TYR A 14 -4.02 -8.41 -3.63
C TYR A 14 -3.17 -9.10 -2.57
N SER A 15 -2.09 -9.77 -3.00
CA SER A 15 -1.08 -10.35 -2.10
C SER A 15 0.30 -9.88 -2.57
N LEU A 16 1.27 -9.83 -1.64
CA LEU A 16 2.67 -9.53 -1.96
C LEU A 16 3.39 -10.72 -2.61
N ASP A 17 2.85 -11.94 -2.49
CA ASP A 17 3.46 -13.15 -3.08
C ASP A 17 3.25 -13.28 -4.60
N GLN A 18 2.44 -12.41 -5.20
CA GLN A 18 2.08 -12.44 -6.62
C GLN A 18 2.21 -11.05 -7.24
N SER A 19 2.25 -10.96 -8.57
CA SER A 19 2.22 -9.69 -9.28
C SER A 19 1.03 -8.84 -8.83
N PHE A 20 1.28 -7.64 -8.32
CA PHE A 20 0.22 -6.72 -7.91
C PHE A 20 0.39 -5.32 -8.51
N PRO A 21 -0.73 -4.58 -8.68
CA PRO A 21 -0.66 -3.18 -9.09
C PRO A 21 -0.26 -2.29 -7.91
N LEU A 22 0.85 -1.59 -8.07
CA LEU A 22 1.40 -0.66 -7.08
C LEU A 22 0.86 0.76 -7.34
N LEU A 23 0.29 1.35 -6.31
CA LEU A 23 -0.07 2.77 -6.24
C LEU A 23 1.01 3.44 -5.39
N SER A 24 1.90 4.17 -6.06
CA SER A 24 3.14 4.64 -5.45
C SER A 24 3.16 6.15 -5.27
N TYR A 25 4.05 6.61 -4.39
CA TYR A 25 4.35 8.03 -4.32
C TYR A 25 5.14 8.49 -5.53
N SER A 26 5.03 9.75 -5.90
CA SER A 26 5.89 10.37 -6.92
C SER A 26 7.38 10.17 -6.60
N LYS A 27 8.22 10.10 -7.63
CA LYS A 27 9.68 9.85 -7.51
C LYS A 27 10.44 10.84 -6.63
N GLN A 28 9.86 12.01 -6.36
CA GLN A 28 10.48 13.05 -5.52
C GLN A 28 10.14 12.88 -4.03
N ALA A 29 9.16 12.04 -3.69
CA ALA A 29 8.74 11.82 -2.32
C ALA A 29 9.75 10.94 -1.57
N TYR A 30 10.11 11.34 -0.35
CA TYR A 30 10.95 10.53 0.54
C TYR A 30 10.39 9.12 0.74
N LEU A 31 9.06 9.01 0.93
CA LEU A 31 8.38 7.73 1.09
C LEU A 31 8.53 6.82 -0.13
N ARG A 32 8.65 7.37 -1.35
CA ARG A 32 8.88 6.56 -2.55
C ARG A 32 10.18 5.78 -2.42
N ASN A 33 11.26 6.45 -2.03
CA ASN A 33 12.57 5.82 -1.87
C ASN A 33 12.54 4.73 -0.80
N CYS A 34 11.93 5.00 0.36
CA CYS A 34 11.81 3.99 1.42
C CYS A 34 11.00 2.76 0.98
N VAL A 35 9.93 2.98 0.20
CA VAL A 35 9.13 1.88 -0.35
C VAL A 35 9.95 1.08 -1.36
N ASP A 36 10.58 1.76 -2.32
CA ASP A 36 11.43 1.12 -3.33
C ASP A 36 12.54 0.30 -2.64
N GLU A 37 13.28 0.83 -1.66
CA GLU A 37 14.28 0.04 -0.91
C GLU A 37 13.70 -1.19 -0.18
N ALA A 38 12.46 -1.10 0.29
CA ALA A 38 11.79 -2.21 0.96
C ALA A 38 11.40 -3.32 0.00
N ILE A 39 10.95 -3.00 -1.22
CA ILE A 39 10.28 -3.95 -2.13
C ILE A 39 11.05 -4.25 -3.42
N GLU A 40 11.96 -3.37 -3.84
CA GLU A 40 12.70 -3.50 -5.09
C GLU A 40 13.51 -4.80 -5.09
N ASN A 41 13.41 -5.56 -6.19
CA ASN A 41 13.99 -6.90 -6.36
C ASN A 41 13.51 -7.97 -5.36
N LYS A 42 12.51 -7.69 -4.52
CA LYS A 42 11.94 -8.64 -3.55
C LYS A 42 10.50 -9.03 -3.87
N LEU A 43 9.75 -8.11 -4.46
CA LEU A 43 8.34 -8.27 -4.81
C LEU A 43 8.14 -8.09 -6.32
N ASP A 44 7.15 -8.78 -6.87
CA ASP A 44 6.72 -8.59 -8.25
C ASP A 44 5.55 -7.58 -8.29
N TYR A 45 5.77 -6.42 -8.90
CA TYR A 45 4.77 -5.35 -8.93
C TYR A 45 4.84 -4.53 -10.20
N ARG A 46 3.72 -3.88 -10.52
CA ARG A 46 3.63 -2.91 -11.61
C ARG A 46 3.05 -1.60 -11.10
N THR A 47 3.82 -0.52 -11.18
CA THR A 47 3.33 0.81 -10.85
C THR A 47 2.22 1.23 -11.83
N LEU A 48 1.00 1.40 -11.32
CA LEU A 48 -0.15 1.85 -12.10
C LEU A 48 -0.41 3.36 -11.94
N TYR A 49 -0.08 3.91 -10.78
CA TYR A 49 -0.34 5.30 -10.46
C TYR A 49 0.75 5.87 -9.56
N GLU A 50 1.06 7.14 -9.77
CA GLU A 50 2.07 7.89 -9.02
C GLU A 50 1.48 9.25 -8.62
N THR A 51 1.53 9.60 -7.33
CA THR A 51 1.09 10.93 -6.82
C THR A 51 1.84 11.33 -5.56
N ASP A 52 2.01 12.62 -5.33
CA ASP A 52 2.61 13.17 -4.11
C ASP A 52 1.64 13.16 -2.91
N ASN A 53 0.35 13.02 -3.17
CA ASN A 53 -0.69 13.09 -2.15
C ASN A 53 -1.07 11.68 -1.64
N ALA A 54 -0.78 11.43 -0.35
CA ALA A 54 -1.13 10.19 0.30
C ALA A 54 -2.66 9.94 0.38
N GLY A 55 -3.46 11.02 0.38
CA GLY A 55 -4.93 10.93 0.38
C GLY A 55 -5.47 10.31 -0.91
N ASP A 56 -4.97 10.76 -2.06
CA ASP A 56 -5.35 10.21 -3.38
C ASP A 56 -4.98 8.71 -3.45
N LEU A 57 -3.79 8.32 -2.98
CA LEU A 57 -3.41 6.91 -2.89
C LEU A 57 -4.39 6.11 -2.03
N LYS A 58 -4.80 6.64 -0.87
CA LYS A 58 -5.77 5.97 -0.01
C LYS A 58 -7.10 5.74 -0.73
N GLU A 59 -7.63 6.74 -1.40
CA GLU A 59 -8.89 6.61 -2.14
C GLU A 59 -8.80 5.57 -3.26
N LEU A 60 -7.69 5.54 -3.99
CA LEU A 60 -7.45 4.55 -5.04
C LEU A 60 -7.34 3.12 -4.48
N VAL A 61 -6.69 2.95 -3.32
CA VAL A 61 -6.64 1.64 -2.65
C VAL A 61 -8.04 1.23 -2.17
N LEU A 62 -8.83 2.15 -1.61
CA LEU A 62 -10.21 1.88 -1.16
C LEU A 62 -11.12 1.44 -2.32
N GLN A 63 -10.90 1.96 -3.52
CA GLN A 63 -11.58 1.50 -4.73
C GLN A 63 -11.09 0.13 -5.22
N GLY A 64 -10.05 -0.43 -4.59
CA GLY A 64 -9.49 -1.73 -4.92
C GLY A 64 -8.67 -1.74 -6.22
N LEU A 65 -8.05 -0.60 -6.55
CA LEU A 65 -7.21 -0.44 -7.74
C LEU A 65 -5.79 -0.97 -7.54
N GLY A 66 -5.36 -1.22 -6.29
CA GLY A 66 -4.07 -1.83 -6.03
C GLY A 66 -3.64 -1.85 -4.57
N VAL A 67 -2.32 -1.89 -4.40
CA VAL A 67 -1.62 -1.88 -3.12
C VAL A 67 -0.86 -0.56 -3.00
N ALA A 68 -0.93 0.08 -1.83
CA ALA A 68 -0.10 1.24 -1.52
C ALA A 68 0.57 1.08 -0.15
N TRP A 69 1.72 1.72 0.02
CA TRP A 69 2.35 1.87 1.32
C TRP A 69 1.88 3.18 1.96
N LEU A 70 1.00 3.09 2.95
CA LEU A 70 0.43 4.27 3.60
C LEU A 70 0.81 4.34 5.09
N PRO A 71 0.99 5.54 5.67
CA PRO A 71 1.21 5.70 7.11
C PRO A 71 0.03 5.14 7.89
N LYS A 72 0.30 4.44 9.01
CA LYS A 72 -0.76 3.80 9.82
C LYS A 72 -1.85 4.80 10.22
N LEU A 73 -1.45 5.99 10.67
CA LEU A 73 -2.37 7.07 11.08
C LEU A 73 -3.36 7.49 9.99
N LEU A 74 -2.99 7.33 8.71
CA LEU A 74 -3.83 7.74 7.58
C LEU A 74 -4.94 6.72 7.25
N VAL A 75 -4.69 5.45 7.56
CA VAL A 75 -5.52 4.30 7.15
C VAL A 75 -6.08 3.50 8.33
N GLU A 76 -5.74 3.87 9.58
CA GLU A 76 -6.15 3.13 10.78
C GLU A 76 -7.67 3.03 10.90
N ARG A 77 -8.40 4.11 10.57
CA ARG A 77 -9.86 4.12 10.58
C ARG A 77 -10.44 3.13 9.57
N GLU A 78 -9.96 3.16 8.34
CA GLU A 78 -10.45 2.30 7.27
C GLU A 78 -10.10 0.82 7.53
N ILE A 79 -8.98 0.55 8.20
CA ILE A 79 -8.62 -0.80 8.65
C ILE A 79 -9.59 -1.26 9.76
N GLN A 80 -9.88 -0.40 10.75
CA GLN A 80 -10.84 -0.71 11.81
C GLN A 80 -12.26 -0.93 11.26
N GLU A 81 -12.65 -0.20 10.21
CA GLU A 81 -13.93 -0.35 9.52
C GLU A 81 -13.97 -1.54 8.54
N ASN A 82 -12.92 -2.36 8.45
CA ASN A 82 -12.80 -3.46 7.48
C ASN A 82 -12.97 -3.02 6.01
N LYS A 83 -12.58 -1.79 5.69
CA LYS A 83 -12.50 -1.28 4.30
C LYS A 83 -11.14 -1.52 3.67
N LEU A 84 -10.09 -1.52 4.50
CA LEU A 84 -8.72 -1.83 4.11
C LEU A 84 -8.17 -2.99 4.94
N LYS A 85 -7.27 -3.75 4.33
CA LYS A 85 -6.53 -4.82 4.98
C LYS A 85 -5.04 -4.58 4.82
N VAL A 86 -4.31 -4.71 5.92
CA VAL A 86 -2.85 -4.69 5.92
C VAL A 86 -2.37 -6.02 5.35
N LEU A 87 -1.45 -5.97 4.40
CA LEU A 87 -0.87 -7.19 3.81
C LEU A 87 0.12 -7.84 4.77
N ASP A 88 0.08 -9.16 4.83
CA ASP A 88 1.03 -9.95 5.61
C ASP A 88 2.44 -9.79 5.05
N GLY A 89 3.37 -9.34 5.91
CA GLY A 89 4.71 -9.00 5.48
C GLY A 89 5.38 -7.98 6.39
N LYS A 90 5.58 -8.33 7.67
CA LYS A 90 6.16 -7.42 8.67
C LYS A 90 7.52 -6.84 8.25
N GLN A 91 8.28 -7.55 7.42
CA GLN A 91 9.54 -7.05 6.85
C GLN A 91 9.38 -5.87 5.89
N TYR A 92 8.18 -5.67 5.35
CA TYR A 92 7.82 -4.54 4.47
C TYR A 92 7.09 -3.41 5.23
N TYR A 93 7.01 -3.52 6.56
CA TYR A 93 6.43 -2.46 7.38
C TYR A 93 7.47 -1.37 7.55
N LEU A 94 7.25 -0.26 6.84
CA LEU A 94 8.00 0.96 7.06
C LEU A 94 7.51 1.61 8.35
N PHE A 95 8.34 1.53 9.40
CA PHE A 95 8.12 2.27 10.63
C PHE A 95 8.68 3.67 10.45
N GLN A 96 7.83 4.67 10.65
CA GLN A 96 8.28 6.04 10.88
C GLN A 96 8.40 6.19 12.39
N ASP A 97 9.62 6.09 12.91
CA ASP A 97 9.95 6.57 14.25
C ASP A 97 9.77 8.10 14.21
N VAL A 98 8.75 8.60 14.89
CA VAL A 98 8.57 10.03 15.19
C VAL A 98 8.26 10.15 16.67
#